data_AF-A0A9E8RXM3-F1
#
_entry.id   AF-A0A9E8RXM3-F1
#
_cell.length_a   1.000
_cell.length_b   1.000
_cell.length_c   1.000
_cell.angle_alpha   90.00
_cell.angle_beta   90.00
_cell.angle_gamma   90.00
#
_symmetry.space_group_name_H-M   'P 1'
#
loop_
_entity.id
_entity.type
_entity.pdbx_description
1 polymer ?
#
loop_
_entity_poly.entity_id
_entity_poly.type
_entity_poly.pdbx_seq_one_letter_code
_entity_poly.pdbx_strand_id
1 'polypeptide(L)' 'MESFWGTLKCEEYYLHKYETFEELLKAIDEYIYFYNNERYQERLNGP' A
#
# COMPACT_ATOMS: atom_id res chain seq x y z
N MET A 1 -11.06 8.14 -2.01
CA MET A 1 -10.57 6.92 -2.69
C MET A 1 -9.27 7.16 -3.45
N GLU A 2 -9.01 8.38 -3.94
CA GLU A 2 -7.79 8.73 -4.68
C GLU A 2 -6.50 8.67 -3.85
N SER A 3 -6.57 8.99 -2.55
CA SER A 3 -5.38 8.98 -1.68
C SER A 3 -4.73 7.60 -1.55
N PHE A 4 -5.50 6.52 -1.40
CA PHE A 4 -4.92 5.17 -1.26
C PHE A 4 -4.13 4.75 -2.51
N TRP A 5 -4.76 4.85 -3.68
CA TRP A 5 -4.12 4.43 -4.94
C TRP A 5 -2.97 5.34 -5.37
N GLY A 6 -3.02 6.62 -5.02
CA GLY A 6 -1.88 7.53 -5.21
C GLY A 6 -0.69 7.11 -4.35
N THR A 7 -0.94 6.81 -3.08
CA THR A 7 0.06 6.35 -2.13
C THR A 7 0.64 4.99 -2.51
N LEU A 8 -0.18 4.00 -2.84
CA LEU A 8 0.27 2.67 -3.31
C LEU A 8 1.16 2.78 -4.56
N LYS A 9 0.79 3.65 -5.51
CA LYS A 9 1.60 3.83 -6.71
C LYS A 9 2.97 4.44 -6.41
N CYS A 10 3.02 5.46 -5.55
CA CYS A 10 4.27 6.13 -5.18
C CYS A 10 5.15 5.31 -4.25
N GLU A 11 4.58 4.59 -3.29
CA GLU A 11 5.34 3.86 -2.26
C GLU A 11 5.74 2.44 -2.71
N GLU A 12 4.97 1.80 -3.60
CA GLU A 12 5.22 0.39 -4.00
C GLU A 12 5.42 0.25 -5.51
N TYR A 13 4.46 0.70 -6.32
CA TYR A 13 4.47 0.39 -7.76
C TYR A 13 5.60 1.07 -8.55
N TYR A 14 5.89 2.36 -8.28
CA TYR A 14 6.91 3.11 -9.03
C TYR A 14 8.33 2.94 -8.50
N LEU A 15 8.49 2.52 -7.23
CA LEU A 15 9.79 2.31 -6.61
C LEU A 15 10.36 0.92 -6.90
N HIS A 16 9.51 -0.01 -7.32
CA HIS A 16 9.87 -1.41 -7.54
C HIS A 16 9.70 -1.79 -9.01
N LYS A 17 10.57 -2.69 -9.50
CA LYS A 17 10.42 -3.34 -10.80
C LYS A 17 10.06 -4.80 -10.57
N TYR A 18 8.95 -5.21 -11.16
CA TYR A 18 8.46 -6.58 -11.10
C TYR A 18 8.74 -7.26 -12.44
N GLU A 19 9.32 -8.45 -12.39
CA GLU A 19 9.65 -9.22 -13.60
C GLU A 19 8.42 -10.00 -14.09
N THR A 20 7.54 -10.38 -13.16
CA THR A 20 6.30 -11.11 -13.45
C THR A 20 5.06 -10.42 -12.88
N PHE A 21 3.91 -10.72 -13.48
CA PHE A 21 2.62 -10.25 -12.98
C PHE A 21 2.29 -10.83 -11.60
N GLU A 22 2.70 -12.07 -11.32
CA GLU A 22 2.46 -12.75 -10.05
C GLU A 22 3.19 -12.05 -8.90
N GLU A 23 4.43 -11.62 -9.11
CA GLU A 23 5.19 -10.84 -8.13
C GLU A 23 4.53 -9.48 -7.84
N LEU A 24 4.07 -8.79 -8.90
CA LEU A 24 3.34 -7.54 -8.75
C LEU A 24 2.04 -7.74 -7.95
N LEU A 25 1.28 -8.79 -8.26
CA LEU A 25 0.03 -9.10 -7.58
C LEU A 25 0.28 -9.36 -6.09
N LYS A 26 1.32 -10.15 -5.79
CA LYS A 26 1.70 -10.49 -4.42
C LYS A 26 2.13 -9.24 -3.64
N ALA A 27 2.97 -8.39 -4.22
CA ALA A 27 3.40 -7.15 -3.58
C ALA A 27 2.22 -6.20 -3.29
N ILE A 28 1.27 -6.07 -4.23
CA ILE A 28 0.05 -5.27 -4.00
C ILE A 28 -0.79 -5.85 -2.85
N ASP A 29 -0.94 -7.17 -2.79
CA ASP A 29 -1.72 -7.84 -1.73
C ASP A 29 -1.07 -7.63 -0.34
N GLU A 30 0.25 -7.83 -0.25
CA GLU A 30 1.04 -7.56 0.95
C GLU A 30 0.93 -6.09 1.37
N TYR A 31 1.02 -5.16 0.42
CA TYR A 31 0.89 -3.72 0.69
C TYR A 31 -0.52 -3.34 1.18
N ILE A 32 -1.58 -3.94 0.61
CA ILE A 32 -2.96 -3.74 1.08
C ILE A 32 -3.12 -4.26 2.52
N TYR A 33 -2.55 -5.43 2.82
CA TYR A 33 -2.58 -5.97 4.17
C TYR A 33 -1.86 -5.06 5.17
N PHE A 34 -0.64 -4.62 4.84
CA PHE A 34 0.13 -3.66 5.62
C PHE A 34 -0.65 -2.36 5.83
N TYR A 35 -1.21 -1.79 4.76
CA TYR A 35 -1.96 -0.53 4.82
C TYR A 35 -3.17 -0.62 5.77
N ASN A 36 -3.86 -1.76 5.80
CA ASN A 36 -5.07 -1.93 6.59
C ASN A 36 -4.82 -2.38 8.04
N ASN A 37 -3.77 -3.16 8.30
CA ASN A 37 -3.55 -3.80 9.60
C ASN A 37 -2.40 -3.19 10.40
N GLU A 38 -1.36 -2.71 9.71
CA GLU A 38 -0.09 -2.34 10.34
C GLU A 38 0.23 -0.86 10.20
N ARG A 39 -0.30 -0.19 9.17
CA ARG A 39 -0.09 1.24 8.99
C ARG A 39 -0.60 1.95 10.24
N TYR A 40 0.32 2.68 10.88
CA TYR A 40 0.01 3.52 12.03
C TYR A 40 -0.94 4.62 11.58
N GLN A 41 -2.23 4.36 11.68
CA GLN A 41 -3.23 5.40 11.62
C GLN A 41 -3.21 6.04 12.99
N GLU A 42 -2.71 7.27 13.07
CA GLU A 42 -2.93 8.12 14.22
C GLU A 42 -4.45 8.18 14.42
N ARG A 43 -4.97 7.35 15.33
CA ARG A 43 -6.35 7.47 15.77
C ARG A 43 -6.36 8.83 16.43
N LEU A 44 -6.90 9.82 15.72
CA LEU A 44 -7.35 11.06 16.33
C LEU A 44 -8.42 10.63 17.34
N ASN A 45 -7.99 10.21 18.53
CA ASN A 45 -8.79 10.22 19.73
C ASN A 45 -9.03 11.70 19.99
N GLY A 46 -9.99 12.26 19.25
CA GLY A 46 -10.54 13.56 19.56
C GLY A 46 -11.12 13.52 20.97
N PRO A 47 -11.09 14.67 21.68
CA PRO A 47 -11.63 14.77 23.03
C PRO A 47 -13.12 14.41 23.12
#